data_AF-A0A3A9UT19-F1
#
_entry.id   AF-A0A3A9UT19-F1
#
_cell.length_a   1.000
_cell.length_b   1.000
_cell.length_c   1.000
_cell.angle_alpha   90.00
_cell.angle_beta   90.00
_cell.angle_gamma   90.00
#
_symmetry.space_group_name_H-M   'P 1'
#
loop_
_entity.id
_entity.type
_entity.pdbx_description
1 polymer ?
#
loop_
_entity_poly.entity_id
_entity_poly.type
_entity_poly.pdbx_seq_one_letter_code
_entity_poly.pdbx_strand_id
1 'polypeptide(L)'
;MFGKKNTPKPQIDAEQLELIQNAQQRIRQKKRLYIHFIVFLIGALFLVVANLVLGIGKSVKIFQIDWFVFAIIGWLAILIYHLCNVFITHKFMGKNWEQKQLDKLVALQQVRIEKLKNKFEKEEVHIAKSEVYKEVVSKKMKNLTIIVAAGENDAIGKDNQLIWHLSDDLKRFKLLTNGHHIIMGRKTFESFPKPLPNRTHIVITRQVDYVVPQGVIVVNSLENAINASKNDSQPFIIGGGEIYKQAMTLADKIELTRVHESFEADTFFPKIDSTIWKETNNILHEKNDTHKHAFSFITYEKR
;
A
#
# COMPACT_ATOMS: atom_id res chain seq x y z
N MET A 1 -46.42 -20.18 -23.11
CA MET A 1 -45.69 -18.91 -23.34
C MET A 1 -46.56 -17.75 -22.88
N PHE A 2 -45.95 -16.73 -22.28
CA PHE A 2 -46.35 -15.30 -22.21
C PHE A 2 -45.95 -14.73 -20.85
N GLY A 3 -44.73 -14.20 -20.81
CA GLY A 3 -44.17 -13.53 -19.64
C GLY A 3 -44.89 -12.21 -19.36
N LYS A 4 -45.24 -11.99 -18.09
CA LYS A 4 -45.65 -10.68 -17.58
C LYS A 4 -44.46 -9.73 -17.70
N LYS A 5 -44.52 -8.81 -18.67
CA LYS A 5 -43.59 -7.69 -18.76
C LYS A 5 -43.86 -6.75 -17.58
N ASN A 6 -42.87 -6.60 -16.70
CA ASN A 6 -42.82 -5.50 -15.73
C ASN A 6 -42.68 -4.20 -16.53
N THR A 7 -43.75 -3.40 -16.57
CA THR A 7 -43.69 -2.03 -17.06
C THR A 7 -42.88 -1.19 -16.07
N PRO A 8 -41.85 -0.46 -16.51
CA PRO A 8 -41.14 0.47 -15.64
C PRO A 8 -42.11 1.59 -15.26
N LYS A 9 -42.33 1.79 -13.95
CA LYS A 9 -43.07 2.96 -13.46
C LYS A 9 -42.38 4.22 -14.00
N PRO A 10 -43.11 5.16 -14.62
CA PRO A 10 -42.50 6.31 -15.25
C PRO A 10 -41.87 7.20 -14.18
N GLN A 11 -40.54 7.27 -14.19
CA GLN A 11 -39.72 8.10 -13.30
C GLN A 11 -40.10 9.61 -13.36
N ILE A 12 -40.78 10.01 -14.44
CA ILE A 12 -41.35 11.34 -14.70
C ILE A 12 -42.42 11.75 -13.66
N ASP A 13 -43.15 10.79 -13.09
CA ASP A 13 -44.30 11.08 -12.20
C ASP A 13 -43.85 11.52 -10.79
N ALA A 14 -42.74 10.97 -10.28
CA ALA A 14 -42.21 11.29 -8.96
C ALA A 14 -41.59 12.70 -8.90
N GLU A 15 -40.85 13.09 -9.94
CA GLU A 15 -40.27 14.44 -10.06
C GLU A 15 -41.37 15.51 -10.21
N GLN A 16 -42.42 15.22 -10.99
CA GLN A 16 -43.57 16.11 -11.13
C GLN A 16 -44.31 16.31 -9.79
N LEU A 17 -44.50 15.23 -9.02
CA LEU A 17 -45.10 15.31 -7.69
C LEU A 17 -44.25 16.15 -6.71
N GLU A 18 -42.92 16.00 -6.71
CA GLU A 18 -42.04 16.82 -5.89
C GLU A 18 -42.07 18.31 -6.29
N LEU A 19 -42.08 18.60 -7.59
CA LEU A 19 -42.20 19.98 -8.09
C LEU A 19 -43.51 20.62 -7.62
N ILE A 20 -44.63 19.90 -7.69
CA ILE A 20 -45.94 20.35 -7.23
C ILE A 20 -45.93 20.58 -5.70
N GLN A 21 -45.39 19.64 -4.92
CA GLN A 21 -45.33 19.77 -3.46
C GLN A 21 -44.46 20.96 -3.04
N ASN A 22 -43.31 21.16 -3.68
CA ASN A 22 -42.43 22.30 -3.45
C ASN A 22 -43.15 23.62 -3.81
N ALA A 23 -43.83 23.68 -4.95
CA ALA A 23 -44.61 24.86 -5.35
C ALA A 23 -45.73 25.19 -4.33
N GLN A 24 -46.46 24.19 -3.86
CA GLN A 24 -47.49 24.36 -2.83
C GLN A 24 -46.92 24.83 -1.49
N GLN A 25 -45.77 24.30 -1.06
CA GLN A 25 -45.07 24.78 0.14
C GLN A 25 -44.65 26.25 -0.01
N ARG A 26 -44.13 26.65 -1.18
CA ARG A 26 -43.76 28.04 -1.48
C ARG A 26 -44.96 28.98 -1.42
N ILE A 27 -46.10 28.57 -1.97
CA ILE A 27 -47.34 29.34 -1.89
C ILE A 27 -47.77 29.51 -0.43
N ARG A 28 -47.73 28.45 0.39
CA ARG A 28 -48.08 28.52 1.81
C ARG A 28 -47.16 29.45 2.61
N GLN A 29 -45.85 29.39 2.39
CA GLN A 29 -44.88 30.26 3.07
C GLN A 29 -45.13 31.74 2.74
N LYS A 30 -45.34 32.09 1.46
CA LYS A 30 -45.65 33.46 1.04
C LYS A 30 -46.98 33.95 1.62
N LYS A 31 -48.01 33.10 1.64
CA LYS A 31 -49.30 33.43 2.28
C LYS A 31 -49.14 33.70 3.78
N ARG A 32 -48.37 32.88 4.51
CA ARG A 32 -48.10 33.11 5.95
C ARG A 32 -47.38 34.43 6.20
N LEU A 33 -46.41 34.79 5.36
CA LEU A 33 -45.72 36.08 5.47
C LEU A 33 -46.68 37.25 5.26
N TYR A 34 -47.55 37.17 4.25
CA TYR A 34 -48.54 38.21 3.98
C TYR A 34 -49.55 38.35 5.14
N ILE A 35 -50.02 37.24 5.71
CA ILE A 35 -50.86 37.26 6.90
C ILE A 35 -50.14 37.91 8.08
N HIS A 36 -48.89 37.54 8.34
CA HIS A 36 -48.09 38.13 9.42
C HIS A 36 -47.89 39.64 9.21
N PHE A 37 -47.67 40.08 7.97
CA PHE A 37 -47.58 41.51 7.63
C PHE A 37 -48.89 42.26 7.92
N ILE A 38 -50.05 41.71 7.52
CA ILE A 38 -51.35 42.34 7.81
C ILE A 38 -51.59 42.43 9.32
N VAL A 39 -51.34 41.34 10.06
CA VAL A 39 -51.51 41.30 11.51
C VAL A 39 -50.60 42.33 12.19
N PHE A 40 -49.36 42.49 11.69
CA PHE A 40 -48.45 43.53 12.17
C PHE A 40 -49.03 44.94 11.95
N LEU A 41 -49.57 45.25 10.76
CA LEU A 41 -50.16 46.57 10.48
C LEU A 41 -51.34 46.88 11.40
N ILE A 42 -52.26 45.92 11.55
CA ILE A 42 -53.44 46.07 12.42
C ILE A 42 -53.00 46.20 13.89
N GLY A 43 -52.06 45.38 14.33
CA GLY A 43 -51.52 45.39 15.69
C GLY A 43 -50.76 46.67 16.02
N ALA A 44 -49.94 47.19 15.10
CA ALA A 44 -49.24 48.45 15.27
C ALA A 44 -50.22 49.63 15.39
N LEU A 45 -51.24 49.69 14.52
CA LEU A 45 -52.29 50.70 14.60
C LEU A 45 -53.04 50.62 15.94
N PHE A 46 -53.38 49.41 16.39
CA PHE A 46 -54.04 49.19 17.67
C PHE A 46 -53.19 49.69 18.85
N LEU A 47 -51.89 49.39 18.88
CA LEU A 47 -50.98 49.83 19.93
C LEU A 47 -50.87 51.37 20.00
N VAL A 48 -50.84 52.03 18.84
CA VAL A 48 -50.84 53.50 18.75
C VAL A 48 -52.14 54.07 19.31
N VAL A 49 -53.30 53.54 18.92
CA VAL A 49 -54.62 54.00 19.41
C VAL A 49 -54.77 53.74 20.91
N ALA A 50 -54.34 52.57 21.40
CA ALA A 50 -54.39 52.19 22.81
C ALA A 50 -53.59 53.16 23.69
N ASN A 51 -52.41 53.57 23.25
CA ASN A 51 -51.60 54.55 23.97
C ASN A 51 -52.20 55.97 23.88
N LEU A 52 -52.51 56.45 22.66
CA LEU A 52 -52.93 57.83 22.44
C LEU A 52 -54.33 58.13 23.00
N VAL A 53 -55.32 57.31 22.64
CA VAL A 53 -56.74 57.54 22.91
C VAL A 53 -57.11 56.98 24.28
N LEU A 54 -56.77 55.73 24.57
CA LEU A 54 -57.17 55.06 25.82
C LEU A 54 -56.23 55.33 26.99
N GLY A 55 -55.06 55.94 26.73
CA GLY A 55 -54.09 56.29 27.77
C GLY A 55 -53.32 55.12 28.37
N ILE A 56 -53.40 53.94 27.74
CA ILE A 56 -52.79 52.72 28.24
C ILE A 56 -51.27 52.86 28.21
N GLY A 57 -50.63 52.78 29.38
CA GLY A 57 -49.18 52.85 29.52
C GLY A 57 -48.56 54.24 29.29
N LYS A 58 -49.34 55.34 29.30
CA LYS A 58 -48.84 56.72 29.13
C LYS A 58 -47.71 57.12 30.08
N SER A 59 -47.64 56.51 31.27
CA SER A 59 -46.58 56.76 32.27
C SER A 59 -45.32 55.91 32.05
N VAL A 60 -45.37 54.90 31.19
CA VAL A 60 -44.26 54.00 30.90
C VAL A 60 -43.49 54.53 29.69
N LYS A 61 -42.40 55.25 29.97
CA LYS A 61 -41.45 55.72 28.96
C LYS A 61 -40.12 55.02 29.15
N ILE A 62 -39.58 54.49 28.06
CA ILE A 62 -38.26 53.88 28.02
C ILE A 62 -37.38 54.83 27.20
N PHE A 63 -36.31 55.36 27.79
CA PHE A 63 -35.45 56.37 27.14
C PHE A 63 -36.21 57.59 26.59
N GLN A 64 -37.19 58.11 27.34
CA GLN A 64 -38.07 59.23 26.93
C GLN A 64 -38.99 58.95 25.73
N ILE A 65 -39.03 57.70 25.25
CA ILE A 65 -39.90 57.25 24.16
C ILE A 65 -41.03 56.39 24.75
N ASP A 66 -42.23 56.52 24.21
CA ASP A 66 -43.40 55.75 24.64
C ASP A 66 -43.19 54.25 24.41
N TRP A 67 -43.60 53.43 25.40
CA TRP A 67 -43.40 51.97 25.40
C TRP A 67 -43.85 51.25 24.12
N PHE A 68 -44.93 51.71 23.48
CA PHE A 68 -45.51 51.06 22.31
C PHE A 68 -44.57 51.10 21.09
N VAL A 69 -43.66 52.10 21.02
CA VAL A 69 -42.67 52.21 19.94
C VAL A 69 -41.71 51.03 19.98
N PHE A 70 -41.23 50.63 21.17
CA PHE A 70 -40.36 49.46 21.32
C PHE A 70 -41.10 48.15 21.03
N ALA A 71 -42.39 48.06 21.38
CA ALA A 71 -43.22 46.91 21.02
C ALA A 71 -43.36 46.77 19.49
N ILE A 72 -43.58 47.87 18.78
CA ILE A 72 -43.64 47.89 17.31
C ILE A 72 -42.27 47.52 16.71
N ILE A 73 -41.16 48.06 17.23
CA ILE A 73 -39.81 47.73 16.75
C ILE A 73 -39.49 46.25 16.95
N GLY A 74 -39.80 45.69 18.13
CA GLY A 74 -39.60 44.27 18.41
C GLY A 74 -40.41 43.39 17.47
N TRP A 75 -41.68 43.74 17.22
CA TRP A 75 -42.53 42.99 16.30
C TRP A 75 -42.08 43.13 14.84
N LEU A 76 -41.59 44.32 14.44
CA LEU A 76 -41.00 44.57 13.13
C LEU A 76 -39.76 43.70 12.90
N ALA A 77 -38.91 43.51 13.91
CA ALA A 77 -37.75 42.63 13.81
C ALA A 77 -38.14 41.16 13.53
N ILE A 78 -39.22 40.67 14.16
CA ILE A 78 -39.76 39.32 13.89
C ILE A 78 -40.28 39.21 12.45
N LEU A 79 -40.97 40.26 11.96
CA LEU A 79 -41.46 40.32 10.58
C LEU A 79 -40.29 40.32 9.57
N ILE A 80 -39.24 41.10 9.83
CA ILE A 80 -38.02 41.14 9.00
C ILE A 80 -37.32 39.77 8.99
N TYR A 81 -37.19 39.13 10.16
CA TYR A 81 -36.63 37.77 10.24
C TYR A 81 -37.43 36.79 9.38
N HIS A 82 -38.77 36.81 9.48
CA HIS A 82 -39.64 35.95 8.68
C HIS A 82 -39.55 36.25 7.18
N LEU A 83 -39.44 37.53 6.79
CA LEU A 83 -39.23 37.97 5.41
C LEU A 83 -37.91 37.40 4.85
N CYS A 84 -36.81 37.58 5.58
CA CYS A 84 -35.50 37.02 5.23
C CYS A 84 -35.57 35.50 5.10
N ASN A 85 -36.29 34.83 6.02
CA ASN A 85 -36.40 33.37 5.98
C ASN A 85 -37.11 32.85 4.71
N VAL A 86 -38.17 33.53 4.27
CA VAL A 86 -38.97 33.11 3.12
C VAL A 86 -38.26 33.41 1.78
N PHE A 87 -37.53 34.53 1.69
CA PHE A 87 -36.95 35.02 0.44
C PHE A 87 -35.45 34.79 0.28
N ILE A 88 -34.66 34.83 1.36
CA ILE A 88 -33.19 34.77 1.31
C ILE A 88 -32.70 33.34 1.51
N THR A 89 -33.03 32.68 2.63
CA THR A 89 -32.52 31.34 2.96
C THR A 89 -32.91 30.29 1.92
N HIS A 90 -34.16 30.31 1.42
CA HIS A 90 -34.60 29.34 0.41
C HIS A 90 -34.03 29.60 -1.00
N LYS A 91 -33.60 30.83 -1.32
CA LYS A 91 -32.93 31.13 -2.59
C LYS A 91 -31.48 30.62 -2.59
N PHE A 92 -30.84 30.57 -1.42
CA PHE A 92 -29.44 30.22 -1.26
C PHE A 92 -29.20 28.76 -0.83
N MET A 93 -30.09 28.17 -0.03
CA MET A 93 -29.99 26.80 0.53
C MET A 93 -31.32 26.03 0.42
N GLY A 94 -31.98 26.08 -0.74
CA GLY A 94 -33.17 25.26 -1.01
C GLY A 94 -32.82 23.83 -1.47
N LYS A 95 -33.82 22.95 -1.56
CA LYS A 95 -33.65 21.54 -2.02
C LYS A 95 -32.87 21.40 -3.34
N ASN A 96 -33.03 22.32 -4.29
CA ASN A 96 -32.29 22.29 -5.56
C ASN A 96 -30.78 22.52 -5.39
N TRP A 97 -30.39 23.29 -4.37
CA TRP A 97 -28.97 23.48 -4.04
C TRP A 97 -28.43 22.24 -3.35
N GLU A 98 -29.20 21.64 -2.44
CA GLU A 98 -28.87 20.39 -1.75
C GLU A 98 -28.69 19.24 -2.74
N GLN A 99 -29.61 19.07 -3.70
CA GLN A 99 -29.51 18.07 -4.75
C GLN A 99 -28.25 18.26 -5.61
N LYS A 100 -27.93 19.51 -5.99
CA LYS A 100 -26.69 19.81 -6.74
C LYS A 100 -25.43 19.45 -5.94
N GLN A 101 -25.42 19.66 -4.63
CA GLN A 101 -24.30 19.23 -3.79
C GLN A 101 -24.22 17.71 -3.69
N LEU A 102 -25.35 17.02 -3.54
CA LEU A 102 -25.43 15.57 -3.51
C LEU A 102 -24.89 14.96 -4.81
N ASP A 103 -25.37 15.43 -5.96
CA ASP A 103 -24.93 14.94 -7.28
C ASP A 103 -23.43 15.14 -7.47
N LYS A 104 -22.89 16.28 -7.02
CA LYS A 104 -21.45 16.55 -7.02
C LYS A 104 -20.66 15.57 -6.15
N LEU A 105 -21.17 15.25 -4.96
CA LEU A 105 -20.53 14.28 -4.05
C LEU A 105 -20.56 12.86 -4.64
N VAL A 106 -21.69 12.44 -5.22
CA VAL A 106 -21.83 11.14 -5.89
C VAL A 106 -20.86 11.03 -7.06
N ALA A 107 -20.74 12.06 -7.90
CA ALA A 107 -19.79 12.08 -9.01
C ALA A 107 -18.33 11.97 -8.54
N LEU A 108 -17.96 12.70 -7.47
CA LEU A 108 -16.64 12.59 -6.86
C LEU A 108 -16.36 11.19 -6.29
N GLN A 109 -17.38 10.57 -5.70
CA GLN A 109 -17.28 9.23 -5.14
C GLN A 109 -17.10 8.17 -6.24
N GLN A 110 -17.80 8.30 -7.36
CA GLN A 110 -17.64 7.43 -8.53
C GLN A 110 -16.22 7.50 -9.10
N VAL A 111 -15.67 8.70 -9.28
CA VAL A 111 -14.27 8.90 -9.72
C VAL A 111 -13.27 8.25 -8.75
N ARG A 112 -13.53 8.35 -7.44
CA ARG A 112 -12.69 7.70 -6.43
C ARG A 112 -12.74 6.17 -6.52
N ILE A 113 -13.92 5.60 -6.73
CA ILE A 113 -14.11 4.15 -6.91
C ILE A 113 -13.35 3.67 -8.15
N GLU A 114 -13.45 4.40 -9.26
CA GLU A 114 -12.75 4.07 -10.51
C GLU A 114 -11.22 4.11 -10.36
N LYS A 115 -10.69 5.13 -9.65
CA LYS A 115 -9.25 5.18 -9.31
C LYS A 115 -8.78 3.99 -8.48
N LEU A 116 -9.60 3.56 -7.50
CA LEU A 116 -9.28 2.39 -6.68
C LEU A 116 -9.27 1.12 -7.52
N LYS A 117 -10.28 0.91 -8.38
CA LYS A 117 -10.33 -0.23 -9.31
C LYS A 117 -9.09 -0.29 -10.21
N ASN A 118 -8.73 0.82 -10.86
CA ASN A 118 -7.55 0.91 -11.71
C ASN A 118 -6.23 0.65 -10.94
N LYS A 119 -6.19 1.00 -9.65
CA LYS A 119 -5.03 0.71 -8.79
C LYS A 119 -4.95 -0.80 -8.48
N PHE A 120 -6.07 -1.42 -8.12
CA PHE A 120 -6.15 -2.86 -7.88
C PHE A 120 -5.78 -3.67 -9.13
N GLU A 121 -6.32 -3.30 -10.31
CA GLU A 121 -5.96 -3.97 -11.57
C GLU A 121 -4.46 -3.88 -11.88
N LYS A 122 -3.82 -2.73 -11.62
CA LYS A 122 -2.36 -2.58 -11.79
C LYS A 122 -1.56 -3.42 -10.80
N GLU A 123 -2.00 -3.50 -9.54
CA GLU A 123 -1.37 -4.34 -8.51
C GLU A 123 -1.51 -5.83 -8.84
N GLU A 124 -2.69 -6.28 -9.25
CA GLU A 124 -2.95 -7.67 -9.68
C GLU A 124 -2.10 -8.04 -10.91
N VAL A 125 -2.02 -7.18 -11.93
CA VAL A 125 -1.16 -7.40 -13.10
C VAL A 125 0.32 -7.48 -12.71
N HIS A 126 0.78 -6.67 -11.76
CA HIS A 126 2.16 -6.72 -11.28
C HIS A 126 2.46 -8.02 -10.53
N ILE A 127 1.54 -8.46 -9.66
CA ILE A 127 1.67 -9.72 -8.94
C ILE A 127 1.70 -10.89 -9.92
N ALA A 128 0.74 -10.96 -10.86
CA ALA A 128 0.68 -12.01 -11.87
C ALA A 128 1.92 -12.05 -12.77
N LYS A 129 2.44 -10.89 -13.19
CA LYS A 129 3.73 -10.81 -13.91
C LYS A 129 4.89 -11.32 -13.06
N SER A 130 4.93 -11.01 -11.77
CA SER A 130 6.00 -11.49 -10.90
C SER A 130 5.95 -13.01 -10.69
N GLU A 131 4.75 -13.59 -10.59
CA GLU A 131 4.56 -15.03 -10.42
C GLU A 131 4.88 -15.81 -11.69
N VAL A 132 4.36 -15.35 -12.85
CA VAL A 132 4.70 -15.94 -14.15
C VAL A 132 6.19 -15.79 -14.44
N TYR A 133 6.79 -14.65 -14.10
CA TYR A 133 8.23 -14.47 -14.26
C TYR A 133 9.03 -15.43 -13.36
N LYS A 134 8.66 -15.58 -12.08
CA LYS A 134 9.26 -16.56 -11.18
C LYS A 134 9.14 -17.98 -11.72
N GLU A 135 7.97 -18.34 -12.25
CA GLU A 135 7.72 -19.66 -12.84
C GLU A 135 8.54 -19.88 -14.12
N VAL A 136 8.61 -18.89 -15.00
CA VAL A 136 9.40 -18.94 -16.24
C VAL A 136 10.90 -18.99 -15.95
N VAL A 137 11.39 -18.20 -14.99
CA VAL A 137 12.81 -18.24 -14.57
C VAL A 137 13.15 -19.58 -13.92
N SER A 138 12.31 -20.06 -12.99
CA SER A 138 12.43 -21.39 -12.37
C SER A 138 12.45 -22.50 -13.43
N LYS A 139 11.59 -22.42 -14.44
CA LYS A 139 11.50 -23.42 -15.52
C LYS A 139 12.68 -23.33 -16.52
N LYS A 140 13.29 -22.15 -16.69
CA LYS A 140 14.35 -21.90 -17.67
C LYS A 140 15.77 -22.06 -17.10
N MET A 141 15.98 -21.75 -15.82
CA MET A 141 17.25 -21.96 -15.14
C MET A 141 17.19 -23.23 -14.30
N LYS A 142 17.35 -24.40 -14.92
CA LYS A 142 17.23 -25.70 -14.23
C LYS A 142 18.38 -26.05 -13.26
N ASN A 143 19.34 -25.16 -13.01
CA ASN A 143 20.61 -25.52 -12.35
C ASN A 143 21.17 -24.44 -11.41
N LEU A 144 20.34 -23.53 -10.89
CA LEU A 144 20.84 -22.52 -9.95
C LEU A 144 21.28 -23.21 -8.65
N THR A 145 22.58 -23.16 -8.36
CA THR A 145 23.17 -23.92 -7.26
C THR A 145 23.60 -22.98 -6.14
N ILE A 146 23.12 -23.20 -4.92
CA ILE A 146 23.70 -22.57 -3.72
C ILE A 146 24.94 -23.38 -3.33
N ILE A 147 26.07 -22.72 -3.07
CA ILE A 147 27.25 -23.36 -2.47
C ILE A 147 27.64 -22.61 -1.20
N VAL A 148 27.83 -23.35 -0.11
CA VAL A 148 28.03 -22.76 1.21
C VAL A 148 28.75 -23.74 2.15
N ALA A 149 29.60 -23.22 3.02
CA ALA A 149 30.08 -23.94 4.20
C ALA A 149 29.40 -23.37 5.44
N ALA A 150 28.84 -24.24 6.30
CA ALA A 150 28.13 -23.83 7.51
C ALA A 150 28.47 -24.76 8.69
N GLY A 151 28.56 -24.20 9.90
CA GLY A 151 28.72 -24.96 11.14
C GLY A 151 27.46 -25.72 11.51
N GLU A 152 27.52 -26.54 12.57
CA GLU A 152 26.37 -27.33 13.06
C GLU A 152 25.16 -26.45 13.39
N ASN A 153 25.41 -25.24 13.89
CA ASN A 153 24.43 -24.23 14.22
C ASN A 153 24.09 -23.27 13.05
N ASP A 154 24.36 -23.69 11.80
CA ASP A 154 24.19 -22.91 10.57
C ASP A 154 25.01 -21.60 10.51
N ALA A 155 25.99 -21.42 11.39
CA ALA A 155 26.94 -20.30 11.36
C ALA A 155 27.73 -20.31 10.04
N ILE A 156 27.93 -19.15 9.39
CA ILE A 156 28.72 -19.06 8.14
C ILE A 156 29.81 -17.99 8.16
N GLY A 157 29.71 -17.00 9.04
CA GLY A 157 30.67 -15.90 9.09
C GLY A 157 30.51 -15.04 10.34
N LYS A 158 31.60 -14.38 10.70
CA LYS A 158 31.68 -13.38 11.78
C LYS A 158 32.54 -12.22 11.30
N ASP A 159 32.10 -10.99 11.50
CA ASP A 159 32.86 -9.78 11.14
C ASP A 159 33.29 -9.75 9.65
N ASN A 160 32.43 -10.24 8.75
CA ASN A 160 32.67 -10.43 7.31
C ASN A 160 33.82 -11.40 6.95
N GLN A 161 34.26 -12.25 7.88
CA GLN A 161 35.29 -13.26 7.65
C GLN A 161 34.73 -14.68 7.80
N LEU A 162 35.40 -15.63 7.15
CA LEU A 162 35.16 -17.05 7.36
C LEU A 162 35.71 -17.47 8.73
N ILE A 163 34.95 -18.27 9.46
CA ILE A 163 35.26 -18.66 10.84
C ILE A 163 36.33 -19.76 10.90
N TRP A 164 36.51 -20.49 9.81
CA TRP A 164 37.45 -21.62 9.69
C TRP A 164 38.21 -21.57 8.38
N HIS A 165 39.27 -22.39 8.32
CA HIS A 165 40.03 -22.65 7.10
C HIS A 165 40.00 -24.15 6.81
N LEU A 166 39.25 -24.54 5.78
CA LEU A 166 39.13 -25.94 5.35
C LEU A 166 39.67 -26.04 3.92
N SER A 167 40.89 -26.53 3.75
CA SER A 167 41.57 -26.52 2.45
C SER A 167 40.84 -27.35 1.39
N ASP A 168 40.18 -28.43 1.80
CA ASP A 168 39.46 -29.32 0.88
C ASP A 168 38.11 -28.73 0.47
N ASP A 169 37.45 -27.98 1.35
CA ASP A 169 36.29 -27.17 0.98
C ASP A 169 36.67 -26.09 -0.04
N LEU A 170 37.79 -25.39 0.15
CA LEU A 170 38.28 -24.41 -0.82
C LEU A 170 38.62 -25.04 -2.18
N LYS A 171 39.22 -26.25 -2.19
CA LYS A 171 39.46 -27.02 -3.42
C LYS A 171 38.15 -27.39 -4.10
N ARG A 172 37.16 -27.87 -3.33
CA ARG A 172 35.83 -28.23 -3.82
C ARG A 172 35.10 -27.02 -4.39
N PHE A 173 35.08 -25.90 -3.67
CA PHE A 173 34.52 -24.63 -4.14
C PHE A 173 35.15 -24.20 -5.46
N LYS A 174 36.49 -24.23 -5.55
CA LYS A 174 37.20 -23.91 -6.79
C LYS A 174 36.82 -24.87 -7.92
N LEU A 175 36.78 -26.17 -7.66
CA LEU A 175 36.45 -27.19 -8.66
C LEU A 175 35.05 -26.98 -9.23
N LEU A 176 34.06 -26.80 -8.36
CA LEU A 176 32.64 -26.68 -8.74
C LEU A 176 32.35 -25.36 -9.46
N THR A 177 32.94 -24.25 -9.01
CA THR A 177 32.62 -22.92 -9.55
C THR A 177 33.49 -22.49 -10.73
N ASN A 178 34.52 -23.25 -11.09
CA ASN A 178 35.44 -22.87 -12.17
C ASN A 178 34.73 -22.84 -13.53
N GLY A 179 34.89 -21.74 -14.27
CA GLY A 179 34.23 -21.52 -15.55
C GLY A 179 32.80 -20.98 -15.43
N HIS A 180 32.28 -20.83 -14.21
CA HIS A 180 30.90 -20.43 -13.95
C HIS A 180 30.80 -19.02 -13.35
N HIS A 181 29.58 -18.50 -13.34
CA HIS A 181 29.18 -17.24 -12.74
C HIS A 181 28.93 -17.48 -11.25
N ILE A 182 29.54 -16.63 -10.42
CA ILE A 182 29.37 -16.65 -8.99
C ILE A 182 28.67 -15.37 -8.54
N ILE A 183 27.50 -15.55 -7.95
CA ILE A 183 26.58 -14.49 -7.53
C ILE A 183 26.74 -14.28 -6.04
N MET A 184 27.00 -13.03 -5.65
CA MET A 184 27.22 -12.69 -4.25
C MET A 184 26.74 -11.27 -3.89
N GLY A 185 26.58 -11.02 -2.60
CA GLY A 185 26.35 -9.67 -2.08
C GLY A 185 27.64 -8.87 -1.96
N ARG A 186 27.53 -7.54 -1.94
CA ARG A 186 28.67 -6.60 -1.79
C ARG A 186 29.68 -7.00 -0.71
N LYS A 187 29.22 -7.25 0.53
CA LYS A 187 30.11 -7.56 1.67
C LYS A 187 30.93 -8.85 1.44
N THR A 188 30.33 -9.86 0.80
CA THR A 188 31.02 -11.09 0.44
C THR A 188 32.04 -10.84 -0.66
N PHE A 189 31.75 -9.95 -1.61
CA PHE A 189 32.73 -9.58 -2.63
C PHE A 189 33.94 -8.85 -2.03
N GLU A 190 33.70 -7.95 -1.08
CA GLU A 190 34.74 -7.16 -0.40
C GLU A 190 35.68 -8.00 0.48
N SER A 191 35.30 -9.21 0.87
CA SER A 191 36.19 -10.11 1.61
C SER A 191 37.23 -10.80 0.73
N PHE A 192 37.05 -10.79 -0.60
CA PHE A 192 38.06 -11.31 -1.51
C PHE A 192 39.18 -10.28 -1.72
N PRO A 193 40.45 -10.69 -1.61
CA PRO A 193 41.58 -9.79 -1.89
C PRO A 193 41.63 -9.37 -3.36
N LYS A 194 41.10 -10.22 -4.26
CA LYS A 194 40.93 -9.96 -5.69
C LYS A 194 39.89 -10.90 -6.29
N PRO A 195 39.28 -10.55 -7.44
CA PRO A 195 38.42 -11.46 -8.17
C PRO A 195 39.12 -12.80 -8.45
N LEU A 196 38.35 -13.86 -8.32
CA LEU A 196 38.80 -15.22 -8.52
C LEU A 196 38.98 -15.49 -10.02
N PRO A 197 40.10 -16.10 -10.44
CA PRO A 197 40.34 -16.36 -11.86
C PRO A 197 39.33 -17.37 -12.40
N ASN A 198 39.06 -17.26 -13.70
CA ASN A 198 38.16 -18.13 -14.49
C ASN A 198 36.73 -18.19 -13.96
N ARG A 199 36.27 -17.14 -13.28
CA ARG A 199 34.91 -17.01 -12.75
C ARG A 199 34.37 -15.63 -13.03
N THR A 200 33.13 -15.56 -13.50
CA THR A 200 32.44 -14.28 -13.69
C THR A 200 31.79 -13.89 -12.37
N HIS A 201 32.28 -12.81 -11.74
CA HIS A 201 31.68 -12.32 -10.51
C HIS A 201 30.45 -11.47 -10.83
N ILE A 202 29.34 -11.77 -10.16
CA ILE A 202 28.12 -10.95 -10.19
C ILE A 202 27.85 -10.45 -8.76
N VAL A 203 27.94 -9.14 -8.57
CA VAL A 203 27.82 -8.49 -7.26
C VAL A 203 26.48 -7.77 -7.16
N ILE A 204 25.69 -8.14 -6.16
CA ILE A 204 24.41 -7.51 -5.83
C ILE A 204 24.64 -6.40 -4.81
N THR A 205 24.29 -5.17 -5.18
CA THR A 205 24.37 -4.01 -4.29
C THR A 205 23.26 -2.99 -4.58
N ARG A 206 22.83 -2.25 -3.55
CA ARG A 206 21.92 -1.09 -3.70
C ARG A 206 22.66 0.22 -3.95
N GLN A 207 23.99 0.22 -3.83
CA GLN A 207 24.82 1.39 -4.06
C GLN A 207 24.98 1.60 -5.57
N VAL A 208 24.50 2.73 -6.07
CA VAL A 208 24.46 3.06 -7.50
C VAL A 208 25.87 3.22 -8.08
N ASP A 209 26.78 3.86 -7.34
CA ASP A 209 28.14 4.16 -7.79
C ASP A 209 29.17 3.21 -7.17
N TYR A 210 28.84 1.92 -7.04
CA TYR A 210 29.75 0.93 -6.49
C TYR A 210 30.82 0.53 -7.52
N VAL A 211 32.07 0.91 -7.26
CA VAL A 211 33.20 0.65 -8.16
C VAL A 211 33.73 -0.76 -7.96
N VAL A 212 33.88 -1.50 -9.06
CA VAL A 212 34.45 -2.86 -9.07
C VAL A 212 35.59 -2.97 -10.10
N PRO A 213 36.51 -3.93 -9.93
CA PRO A 213 37.50 -4.25 -10.96
C PRO A 213 36.86 -4.67 -12.29
N GLN A 214 37.61 -4.55 -13.38
CA GLN A 214 37.18 -4.99 -14.70
C GLN A 214 36.79 -6.48 -14.70
N GLY A 215 35.70 -6.82 -15.40
CA GLY A 215 35.21 -8.19 -15.51
C GLY A 215 34.22 -8.61 -14.41
N VAL A 216 33.94 -7.74 -13.44
CA VAL A 216 32.87 -7.93 -12.45
C VAL A 216 31.59 -7.25 -12.91
N ILE A 217 30.48 -7.98 -12.86
CA ILE A 217 29.15 -7.48 -13.20
C ILE A 217 28.49 -6.98 -11.91
N VAL A 218 27.96 -5.75 -11.93
CA VAL A 218 27.21 -5.17 -10.80
C VAL A 218 25.74 -5.10 -11.15
N VAL A 219 24.89 -5.57 -10.24
CA VAL A 219 23.43 -5.55 -10.37
C VAL A 219 22.79 -5.14 -9.05
N ASN A 220 21.50 -4.79 -9.09
CA ASN A 220 20.77 -4.27 -7.93
C ASN A 220 19.75 -5.24 -7.30
N SER A 221 19.60 -6.45 -7.85
CA SER A 221 18.68 -7.47 -7.36
C SER A 221 19.16 -8.88 -7.70
N LEU A 222 18.67 -9.88 -6.95
CA LEU A 222 18.93 -11.30 -7.23
C LEU A 222 18.38 -11.72 -8.61
N GLU A 223 17.23 -11.18 -8.99
CA GLU A 223 16.62 -11.39 -10.31
C GLU A 223 17.55 -10.91 -11.43
N ASN A 224 18.13 -9.72 -11.30
CA ASN A 224 19.06 -9.19 -12.29
C ASN A 224 20.36 -9.99 -12.32
N ALA A 225 20.80 -10.54 -11.18
CA ALA A 225 21.96 -11.43 -11.13
C ALA A 225 21.72 -12.73 -11.90
N ILE A 226 20.57 -13.35 -11.68
CA ILE A 226 20.12 -14.55 -12.39
C ILE A 226 20.02 -14.29 -13.92
N ASN A 227 19.47 -13.15 -14.31
CA ASN A 227 19.41 -12.77 -15.73
C ASN A 227 20.79 -12.53 -16.34
N ALA A 228 21.72 -11.94 -15.60
CA ALA A 228 23.09 -11.75 -16.04
C ALA A 228 23.82 -13.10 -16.22
N SER A 229 23.45 -14.12 -15.46
CA SER A 229 24.01 -15.48 -15.56
C SER A 229 23.25 -16.42 -16.50
N LYS A 230 22.27 -15.94 -17.28
CA LYS A 230 21.36 -16.79 -18.08
C LYS A 230 22.04 -17.68 -19.14
N ASN A 231 23.26 -17.31 -19.56
CA ASN A 231 24.05 -18.05 -20.54
C ASN A 231 24.99 -19.07 -19.87
N ASP A 232 25.00 -19.12 -18.54
CA ASP A 232 25.70 -20.13 -17.77
C ASP A 232 24.80 -21.35 -17.56
N SER A 233 25.33 -22.53 -17.81
CA SER A 233 24.63 -23.78 -17.54
C SER A 233 24.49 -24.09 -16.06
N GLN A 234 25.34 -23.51 -15.19
CA GLN A 234 25.36 -23.79 -13.75
C GLN A 234 25.88 -22.59 -12.93
N PRO A 235 25.07 -21.53 -12.79
CA PRO A 235 25.44 -20.40 -11.93
C PRO A 235 25.39 -20.77 -10.44
N PHE A 236 26.29 -20.18 -9.66
CA PHE A 236 26.41 -20.45 -8.22
C PHE A 236 26.07 -19.23 -7.37
N ILE A 237 25.18 -19.39 -6.39
CA ILE A 237 24.98 -18.42 -5.30
C ILE A 237 25.98 -18.73 -4.19
N ILE A 238 26.85 -17.77 -3.87
CA ILE A 238 27.91 -17.95 -2.87
C ILE A 238 27.72 -17.06 -1.62
N GLY A 239 26.52 -16.48 -1.46
CA GLY A 239 26.11 -15.75 -0.25
C GLY A 239 26.26 -14.22 -0.35
N GLY A 240 26.30 -13.47 0.75
CA GLY A 240 26.18 -13.91 2.14
C GLY A 240 24.74 -14.18 2.59
N GLY A 241 24.49 -14.14 3.90
CA GLY A 241 23.23 -14.58 4.52
C GLY A 241 21.95 -14.02 3.88
N GLU A 242 21.93 -12.72 3.55
CA GLU A 242 20.76 -12.10 2.89
C GLU A 242 20.53 -12.62 1.47
N ILE A 243 21.59 -12.86 0.70
CA ILE A 243 21.50 -13.42 -0.64
C ILE A 243 21.05 -14.89 -0.56
N TYR A 244 21.56 -15.65 0.40
CA TYR A 244 21.11 -17.03 0.62
C TYR A 244 19.61 -17.08 0.93
N LYS A 245 19.10 -16.23 1.83
CA LYS A 245 17.65 -16.16 2.15
C LYS A 245 16.79 -15.97 0.91
N GLN A 246 17.17 -15.05 0.04
CA GLN A 246 16.44 -14.78 -1.20
C GLN A 246 16.56 -15.96 -2.18
N ALA A 247 17.74 -16.57 -2.28
CA ALA A 247 18.03 -17.66 -3.20
C ALA A 247 17.36 -18.99 -2.83
N MET A 248 17.05 -19.26 -1.56
CA MET A 248 16.45 -20.54 -1.12
C MET A 248 15.16 -20.91 -1.86
N THR A 249 14.37 -19.92 -2.30
CA THR A 249 13.13 -20.17 -3.03
C THR A 249 13.34 -20.43 -4.52
N LEU A 250 14.48 -19.97 -5.07
CA LEU A 250 14.78 -19.96 -6.50
C LEU A 250 15.80 -21.03 -6.91
N ALA A 251 16.66 -21.49 -6.00
CA ALA A 251 17.68 -22.48 -6.27
C ALA A 251 17.08 -23.89 -6.49
N ASP A 252 17.80 -24.69 -7.25
CA ASP A 252 17.47 -26.09 -7.57
C ASP A 252 18.33 -27.09 -6.78
N LYS A 253 19.53 -26.65 -6.39
CA LYS A 253 20.55 -27.47 -5.71
C LYS A 253 21.24 -26.69 -4.60
N ILE A 254 21.61 -27.38 -3.53
CA ILE A 254 22.50 -26.86 -2.49
C ILE A 254 23.70 -27.80 -2.38
N GLU A 255 24.89 -27.25 -2.57
CA GLU A 255 26.17 -27.89 -2.27
C GLU A 255 26.67 -27.37 -0.93
N LEU A 256 26.34 -28.11 0.14
CA LEU A 256 26.66 -27.74 1.52
C LEU A 256 27.95 -28.44 1.98
N THR A 257 28.83 -27.69 2.63
CA THR A 257 29.86 -28.25 3.50
C THR A 257 29.41 -28.03 4.95
N ARG A 258 28.96 -29.10 5.62
CA ARG A 258 28.55 -29.07 7.03
C ARG A 258 29.78 -29.29 7.90
N VAL A 259 30.23 -28.28 8.64
CA VAL A 259 31.31 -28.41 9.62
C VAL A 259 30.69 -28.87 10.93
N HIS A 260 31.15 -30.02 11.44
CA HIS A 260 30.59 -30.71 12.61
C HIS A 260 31.06 -30.07 13.93
N GLU A 261 30.88 -28.75 14.04
CA GLU A 261 31.19 -27.92 15.19
C GLU A 261 30.30 -26.66 15.18
N SER A 262 29.95 -26.15 16.36
CA SER A 262 29.19 -24.91 16.50
C SER A 262 30.11 -23.73 16.72
N PHE A 263 29.84 -22.61 16.04
CA PHE A 263 30.68 -21.43 16.09
C PHE A 263 29.89 -20.18 16.48
N GLU A 264 30.55 -19.22 17.12
CA GLU A 264 29.99 -17.88 17.26
C GLU A 264 30.00 -17.16 15.91
N ALA A 265 28.86 -16.61 15.51
CA ALA A 265 28.67 -15.95 14.23
C ALA A 265 27.64 -14.82 14.31
N ASP A 266 27.76 -13.85 13.40
CA ASP A 266 26.75 -12.81 13.17
C ASP A 266 25.89 -13.11 11.93
N THR A 267 26.34 -14.05 11.10
CA THR A 267 25.72 -14.42 9.84
C THR A 267 25.50 -15.92 9.81
N PHE A 268 24.26 -16.31 9.50
CA PHE A 268 23.80 -17.69 9.48
C PHE A 268 23.21 -18.05 8.12
N PHE A 269 23.35 -19.31 7.74
CA PHE A 269 22.65 -19.90 6.61
C PHE A 269 21.17 -20.13 6.96
N PRO A 270 20.23 -19.98 6.02
CA PRO A 270 18.83 -20.31 6.27
C PRO A 270 18.64 -21.79 6.57
N LYS A 271 17.73 -22.10 7.49
CA LYS A 271 17.38 -23.49 7.81
C LYS A 271 16.91 -24.23 6.55
N ILE A 272 17.46 -25.43 6.32
CA ILE A 272 17.06 -26.30 5.22
C ILE A 272 15.80 -27.07 5.63
N ASP A 273 14.69 -26.84 4.92
CA ASP A 273 13.44 -27.55 5.12
C ASP A 273 13.45 -28.88 4.36
N SER A 274 13.39 -30.00 5.09
CA SER A 274 13.42 -31.36 4.53
C SER A 274 12.15 -31.75 3.75
N THR A 275 11.08 -30.95 3.87
CA THR A 275 9.87 -31.08 3.04
C THR A 275 10.05 -30.52 1.64
N ILE A 276 11.00 -29.59 1.46
CA ILE A 276 11.34 -28.94 0.18
C ILE A 276 12.61 -29.57 -0.42
N TRP A 277 13.58 -29.87 0.42
CA TRP A 277 14.91 -30.34 0.01
C TRP A 277 15.10 -31.82 0.34
N LYS A 278 15.71 -32.55 -0.58
CA LYS A 278 16.09 -33.95 -0.42
C LYS A 278 17.61 -34.07 -0.46
N GLU A 279 18.17 -34.68 0.57
CA GLU A 279 19.59 -35.07 0.57
C GLU A 279 19.80 -36.19 -0.47
N THR A 280 20.75 -35.99 -1.39
CA THR A 280 21.07 -36.94 -2.46
C THR A 280 22.50 -37.48 -2.37
N ASN A 281 23.38 -36.79 -1.66
CA ASN A 281 24.76 -37.22 -1.43
C ASN A 281 25.26 -36.71 -0.08
N ASN A 282 26.11 -37.50 0.59
CA ASN A 282 26.73 -37.15 1.86
C ASN A 282 28.06 -37.89 1.99
N ILE A 283 29.17 -37.15 2.00
CA ILE A 283 30.53 -37.68 2.12
C ILE A 283 31.17 -37.07 3.35
N LEU A 284 31.46 -37.91 4.34
CA LEU A 284 32.11 -37.51 5.58
C LEU A 284 33.63 -37.39 5.40
N HIS A 285 34.19 -36.30 5.90
CA HIS A 285 35.61 -36.06 6.07
C HIS A 285 35.94 -35.97 7.56
N GLU A 286 36.68 -36.96 8.05
CA GLU A 286 37.15 -37.00 9.43
C GLU A 286 38.21 -35.94 9.71
N LYS A 287 38.39 -35.62 10.99
CA LYS A 287 39.52 -34.80 11.45
C LYS A 287 40.83 -35.48 11.08
N ASN A 288 41.80 -34.68 10.64
CA ASN A 288 43.15 -35.16 10.35
C ASN A 288 44.17 -34.01 10.54
N ASP A 289 45.46 -34.27 10.28
CA ASP A 289 46.53 -33.28 10.47
C ASP A 289 46.32 -31.99 9.64
N THR A 290 45.57 -32.06 8.54
CA THR A 290 45.23 -30.91 7.69
C THR A 290 43.95 -30.20 8.09
N HIS A 291 43.00 -30.90 8.73
CA HIS A 291 41.67 -30.39 9.06
C HIS A 291 41.37 -30.55 10.56
N LYS A 292 41.34 -29.41 11.26
CA LYS A 292 41.03 -29.36 12.70
C LYS A 292 39.58 -29.74 13.04
N HIS A 293 38.69 -29.64 12.06
CA HIS A 293 37.26 -29.92 12.19
C HIS A 293 36.86 -31.02 11.21
N ALA A 294 36.00 -31.95 11.66
CA ALA A 294 35.35 -32.88 10.76
C ALA A 294 34.27 -32.12 9.98
N PHE A 295 34.02 -32.51 8.74
CA PHE A 295 32.97 -31.91 7.93
C PHE A 295 32.38 -32.93 6.96
N SER A 296 31.16 -32.69 6.49
CA SER A 296 30.54 -33.47 5.42
C SER A 296 30.28 -32.61 4.20
N PHE A 297 30.59 -33.14 3.02
CA PHE A 297 30.07 -32.63 1.76
C PHE A 297 28.69 -33.23 1.52
N ILE A 298 27.67 -32.38 1.54
CA ILE A 298 26.27 -32.76 1.41
C ILE A 298 25.69 -32.07 0.17
N THR A 299 24.98 -32.84 -0.65
CA THR A 299 24.22 -32.29 -1.78
C THR A 299 22.73 -32.43 -1.47
N TYR A 300 22.01 -31.32 -1.54
CA TYR A 300 20.55 -31.30 -1.54
C TYR A 300 20.04 -30.95 -2.92
N GLU A 301 19.04 -31.68 -3.39
CA GLU A 301 18.26 -31.32 -4.56
C GLU A 301 16.84 -30.96 -4.13
N LYS A 302 16.25 -29.97 -4.79
CA LYS A 302 14.86 -29.59 -4.56
C LYS A 302 13.96 -30.74 -5.01
N ARG A 303 12.96 -31.07 -4.19
CA ARG A 303 11.99 -32.14 -4.47
C ARG A 303 11.08 -31.84 -5.66
#